data_AF-A0A9N9H490-F1
#
_entry.id   AF-A0A9N9H490-F1
#
_cell.length_a   1.000
_cell.length_b   1.000
_cell.length_c   1.000
_cell.angle_alpha   90.00
_cell.angle_beta   90.00
_cell.angle_gamma   90.00
#
_symmetry.space_group_name_H-M   'P 1'
#
loop_
_entity.id
_entity.type
_entity.pdbx_description
1 polymer ?
#
loop_
_entity_poly.entity_id
_entity_poly.type
_entity_poly.pdbx_seq_one_letter_code
_entity_poly.pdbx_strand_id
1 'polypeptide(L)'
;MPPYGYETENISRDRSVKLIRKALTCSDAPLADTDEDLVIWWISGTIEICLFRAFNKGRQQLTEEYKHAVMTRVLNINTNPDLRKKILLRQIDPEEFSRMTSEQMCTEAKKEHDQQLKQELLFSAFASPLPKCVRYENGDLYAPTS
;
A
#
# COMPACT_ATOMS: atom_id res chain seq x y z
N MET A 1 -2.98 18.90 22.04
CA MET A 1 -3.97 17.86 21.67
C MET A 1 -5.13 18.61 21.05
N PRO A 2 -5.37 18.50 19.73
CA PRO A 2 -6.50 19.20 19.13
C PRO A 2 -7.79 18.55 19.64
N PRO A 3 -8.74 19.34 20.18
CA PRO A 3 -10.01 18.83 20.65
C PRO A 3 -10.91 18.68 19.42
N TYR A 4 -11.31 17.45 19.10
CA TYR A 4 -12.24 17.08 18.03
C TYR A 4 -11.73 17.28 16.59
N GLY A 5 -11.64 16.18 15.84
CA GLY A 5 -11.38 16.20 14.41
C GLY A 5 -9.90 16.33 14.04
N TYR A 6 -9.44 15.43 13.18
CA TYR A 6 -8.20 15.60 12.43
C TYR A 6 -8.61 16.37 11.20
N GLU A 7 -8.52 17.69 11.30
CA GLU A 7 -8.81 18.60 10.21
C GLU A 7 -7.49 19.18 9.73
N THR A 8 -7.13 18.81 8.51
CA THR A 8 -6.08 19.50 7.78
C THR A 8 -6.73 20.65 7.02
N GLU A 9 -5.94 21.63 6.59
CA GLU A 9 -6.41 22.66 5.65
C GLU A 9 -6.64 22.10 4.23
N ASN A 10 -6.63 20.77 4.05
CA ASN A 10 -6.72 20.09 2.77
C ASN A 10 -7.77 18.98 2.75
N ILE A 11 -8.88 19.25 2.05
CA ILE A 11 -10.02 18.33 1.90
C ILE A 11 -9.61 16.91 1.45
N SER A 12 -8.58 16.79 0.60
CA SER A 12 -8.11 15.49 0.11
C SER A 12 -7.39 14.68 1.18
N ARG A 13 -6.65 15.35 2.07
CA ARG A 13 -5.99 14.72 3.22
C ARG A 13 -7.01 14.30 4.27
N ASP A 14 -8.02 15.14 4.53
CA ASP A 14 -9.12 14.78 5.44
C ASP A 14 -9.90 13.56 4.94
N ARG A 15 -10.15 13.50 3.62
CA ARG A 15 -10.74 12.31 2.98
C ARG A 15 -9.86 11.08 3.14
N SER A 16 -8.54 11.23 3.06
CA SER A 16 -7.58 10.13 3.25
C SER A 16 -7.67 9.55 4.66
N VAL A 17 -7.76 10.41 5.69
CA VAL A 17 -7.94 9.97 7.09
C VAL A 17 -9.25 9.23 7.28
N LYS A 18 -10.34 9.72 6.69
CA LYS A 18 -11.64 9.03 6.74
C LYS A 18 -11.58 7.64 6.11
N LEU A 19 -10.85 7.47 5.00
CA LEU A 19 -10.65 6.17 4.36
C LEU A 19 -9.83 5.21 5.23
N ILE A 20 -8.73 5.70 5.83
CA ILE A 20 -7.90 4.89 6.73
C ILE A 20 -8.71 4.46 7.95
N ARG A 21 -9.46 5.37 8.57
CA ARG A 21 -10.33 5.05 9.70
C ARG A 21 -11.35 3.98 9.33
N LYS A 22 -12.05 4.16 8.21
CA LYS A 22 -13.03 3.18 7.71
C LYS A 22 -12.41 1.79 7.55
N ALA A 23 -11.18 1.72 7.06
CA ALA A 23 -10.46 0.44 6.95
C ALA A 23 -10.15 -0.18 8.32
N LEU A 24 -9.78 0.64 9.31
CA LEU A 24 -9.49 0.19 10.67
C LEU A 24 -10.74 -0.25 11.45
N THR A 25 -11.89 0.41 11.25
CA THR A 25 -13.16 0.01 11.88
C THR A 25 -13.82 -1.16 11.15
N CYS A 26 -13.55 -1.33 9.85
CA CYS A 26 -14.21 -2.33 8.99
C CYS A 26 -15.74 -2.24 9.04
N SER A 27 -16.25 -1.05 9.33
CA SER A 27 -17.66 -0.77 9.54
C SER A 27 -18.03 0.48 8.75
N ASP A 28 -19.18 0.41 8.09
CA ASP A 28 -19.85 1.56 7.49
C ASP A 28 -20.68 2.34 8.53
N ALA A 29 -20.63 1.93 9.80
CA ALA A 29 -21.35 2.60 10.85
C ALA A 29 -20.94 4.09 10.92
N PRO A 30 -21.91 4.99 11.18
CA PRO A 30 -21.61 6.38 11.45
C PRO A 30 -20.57 6.52 12.57
N LEU A 31 -19.83 7.63 12.55
CA LEU A 31 -19.00 8.06 13.67
C LEU A 31 -19.80 8.01 14.97
N ALA A 32 -19.45 7.11 15.89
CA ALA A 32 -19.93 7.20 17.25
C ALA A 32 -18.93 8.09 18.01
N ASP A 33 -19.42 8.99 18.87
CA ASP A 33 -18.55 9.82 19.71
C ASP A 33 -18.13 9.01 20.95
N THR A 34 -17.49 7.86 20.69
CA THR A 34 -16.97 6.96 21.72
C THR A 34 -15.47 7.15 21.86
N ASP A 35 -14.94 6.88 23.05
CA ASP A 35 -13.50 6.95 23.31
C ASP A 35 -12.69 6.06 22.36
N GLU A 36 -13.23 4.89 21.99
CA GLU A 36 -12.63 3.98 21.03
C GLU A 36 -12.53 4.62 19.63
N ASP A 37 -13.61 5.25 19.17
CA ASP A 37 -13.62 5.94 17.88
C ASP A 37 -12.63 7.11 17.84
N LEU A 38 -12.49 7.85 18.93
CA LEU A 38 -11.50 8.93 19.06
C LEU A 38 -10.06 8.39 18.96
N VAL A 39 -9.78 7.25 19.60
CA VAL A 39 -8.46 6.59 19.49
C VAL A 39 -8.18 6.13 18.07
N ILE A 40 -9.15 5.49 17.40
CA ILE A 40 -9.00 5.05 16.01
C ILE A 40 -8.80 6.24 15.08
N TRP A 41 -9.52 7.33 15.33
CA TRP A 41 -9.38 8.58 14.60
C TRP A 41 -7.96 9.15 14.73
N TRP A 42 -7.43 9.18 15.95
CA TRP A 42 -6.07 9.62 16.22
C TRP A 42 -5.04 8.76 15.47
N ILE A 43 -5.15 7.42 15.55
CA ILE A 43 -4.27 6.49 14.83
C ILE A 43 -4.32 6.77 13.32
N SER A 44 -5.52 6.96 12.77
CA SER A 44 -5.72 7.23 11.35
C SER A 44 -5.05 8.52 10.90
N GLY A 45 -5.18 9.58 11.70
CA GLY A 45 -4.50 10.86 11.46
C GLY A 45 -2.99 10.72 11.53
N THR A 46 -2.45 10.00 12.52
CA THR A 46 -1.00 9.75 12.61
C THR A 46 -0.47 9.00 11.40
N ILE A 47 -1.16 7.95 10.95
CA ILE A 47 -0.78 7.20 9.73
C ILE A 47 -0.78 8.14 8.51
N GLU A 48 -1.80 8.98 8.35
CA GLU A 48 -1.85 9.92 7.22
C GLU A 48 -0.71 10.94 7.27
N ILE A 49 -0.36 11.48 8.45
CA ILE A 49 0.80 12.37 8.60
C ILE A 49 2.07 11.68 8.13
N CYS A 50 2.29 10.44 8.57
CA CYS A 50 3.48 9.67 8.20
C CYS A 50 3.53 9.41 6.68
N LEU A 51 2.40 9.03 6.08
CA LEU A 51 2.30 8.84 4.63
C LEU A 51 2.53 10.15 3.87
N PHE A 52 1.94 11.25 4.31
CA PHE A 52 2.12 12.56 3.69
C PHE A 52 3.58 13.00 3.74
N ARG A 53 4.25 12.84 4.89
CA ARG A 53 5.67 13.14 5.06
C ARG A 53 6.55 12.27 4.15
N ALA A 54 6.28 10.96 4.10
CA ALA A 54 7.07 10.00 3.33
C ALA A 54 6.92 10.20 1.80
N PHE A 55 5.69 10.39 1.31
CA PHE A 55 5.39 10.35 -0.13
C PHE A 55 5.20 11.73 -0.76
N ASN A 56 4.67 12.72 -0.03
CA ASN A 56 4.43 14.06 -0.57
C ASN A 56 5.65 15.00 -0.44
N LYS A 57 6.65 14.64 0.38
CA LYS A 57 7.96 15.31 0.54
C LYS A 57 7.88 16.84 0.72
N GLY A 58 6.87 17.33 1.44
CA GLY A 58 6.70 18.75 1.74
C GLY A 58 6.19 19.62 0.58
N ARG A 59 5.73 19.02 -0.52
CA ARG A 59 5.12 19.76 -1.64
C ARG A 59 3.77 20.34 -1.24
N GLN A 60 3.43 21.52 -1.76
CA GLN A 60 2.14 22.17 -1.51
C GLN A 60 0.97 21.44 -2.21
N GLN A 61 1.21 20.89 -3.40
CA GLN A 61 0.22 20.10 -4.13
C GLN A 61 0.36 18.61 -3.79
N LEU A 62 -0.76 17.90 -3.70
CA LEU A 62 -0.77 16.45 -3.46
C LEU A 62 -0.29 15.70 -4.70
N THR A 63 0.69 14.82 -4.51
CA THR A 63 1.19 13.97 -5.59
C THR A 63 0.37 12.69 -5.74
N GLU A 64 0.44 12.09 -6.94
CA GLU A 64 -0.22 10.80 -7.20
C GLU A 64 0.42 9.66 -6.39
N GLU A 65 1.72 9.74 -6.09
CA GLU A 65 2.40 8.74 -5.26
C GLU A 65 1.81 8.71 -3.84
N TYR A 66 1.50 9.87 -3.27
CA TYR A 66 0.83 9.95 -1.97
C TYR A 66 -0.57 9.32 -2.02
N LYS A 67 -1.38 9.67 -3.03
CA LYS A 67 -2.74 9.12 -3.17
C LYS A 67 -2.70 7.60 -3.33
N HIS A 68 -1.81 7.10 -4.19
CA HIS A 68 -1.60 5.67 -4.39
C HIS A 68 -1.15 4.98 -3.08
N ALA A 69 -0.23 5.60 -2.35
CA ALA A 69 0.25 5.11 -1.06
C ALA A 69 -0.87 5.00 -0.01
N VAL A 70 -1.81 5.93 0.04
CA VAL A 70 -2.99 5.85 0.93
C VAL A 70 -3.89 4.69 0.51
N MET A 71 -4.24 4.60 -0.78
CA MET A 71 -5.17 3.58 -1.29
C MET A 71 -4.65 2.15 -1.07
N THR A 72 -3.36 1.93 -1.33
CA THR A 72 -2.72 0.63 -1.10
C THR A 72 -2.75 0.23 0.38
N ARG A 73 -2.56 1.18 1.31
CA ARG A 73 -2.63 0.91 2.76
C ARG A 73 -4.04 0.57 3.20
N VAL A 74 -5.03 1.31 2.71
CA VAL A 74 -6.46 1.00 2.93
C VAL A 74 -6.79 -0.41 2.45
N LEU A 75 -6.36 -0.80 1.25
CA LEU A 75 -6.59 -2.14 0.70
C LEU A 75 -5.96 -3.23 1.57
N ASN A 76 -4.71 -3.03 2.00
CA ASN A 76 -4.00 -4.00 2.83
C ASN A 76 -4.62 -4.14 4.22
N ILE A 77 -5.03 -3.04 4.86
CA ILE A 77 -5.76 -3.07 6.14
C ILE A 77 -7.10 -3.83 5.98
N ASN A 78 -7.79 -3.64 4.87
CA ASN A 78 -9.05 -4.34 4.59
C ASN A 78 -8.86 -5.84 4.37
N THR A 79 -7.79 -6.23 3.65
CA THR A 79 -7.55 -7.63 3.26
C THR A 79 -6.79 -8.44 4.31
N ASN A 80 -6.05 -7.80 5.22
CA ASN A 80 -5.29 -8.45 6.27
C ASN A 80 -5.82 -8.03 7.67
N PRO A 81 -6.74 -8.82 8.28
CA PRO A 81 -7.31 -8.48 9.58
C PRO A 81 -6.28 -8.55 10.72
N ASP A 82 -5.23 -9.36 10.60
CA ASP A 82 -4.19 -9.43 11.62
C ASP A 82 -3.28 -8.20 11.59
N LEU A 83 -2.97 -7.68 10.41
CA LEU A 83 -2.30 -6.38 10.27
C LEU A 83 -3.11 -5.27 10.93
N ARG A 84 -4.43 -5.25 10.71
CA ARG A 84 -5.33 -4.30 11.36
C ARG A 84 -5.27 -4.39 12.89
N LYS A 85 -5.35 -5.60 13.44
CA LYS A 85 -5.21 -5.82 14.90
C LYS A 85 -3.87 -5.32 15.42
N LYS A 86 -2.76 -5.63 14.71
CA LYS A 86 -1.42 -5.17 15.10
C LYS A 86 -1.32 -3.64 15.14
N ILE A 87 -1.93 -2.94 14.19
CA ILE A 87 -1.99 -1.47 14.17
C ILE A 87 -2.80 -0.94 15.36
N LEU A 88 -4.00 -1.47 15.58
CA LEU A 88 -4.88 -1.02 16.68
C LEU A 88 -4.26 -1.28 18.06
N LEU A 89 -3.54 -2.40 18.21
CA LEU A 89 -2.81 -2.76 19.43
C LEU A 89 -1.45 -2.04 19.55
N ARG A 90 -1.10 -1.14 18.61
CA ARG A 90 0.19 -0.42 18.55
C ARG A 90 1.43 -1.32 18.55
N GLN A 91 1.30 -2.55 18.04
CA GLN A 91 2.44 -3.46 17.88
C GLN A 91 3.30 -3.08 16.67
N ILE A 92 2.73 -2.32 15.72
CA ILE A 92 3.43 -1.73 14.59
C ILE A 92 3.29 -0.21 14.73
N ASP A 93 4.42 0.49 14.69
CA ASP A 93 4.42 1.95 14.76
C ASP A 93 3.86 2.55 13.45
N PRO A 94 3.04 3.62 13.49
CA PRO A 94 2.53 4.28 12.27
C PRO A 94 3.61 4.74 11.29
N GLU A 95 4.79 5.12 11.79
CA GLU A 95 5.92 5.53 10.97
C GLU A 95 6.56 4.32 10.26
N GLU A 96 6.72 3.20 10.97
CA GLU A 96 7.15 1.93 10.39
C GLU A 96 6.15 1.45 9.33
N PHE A 97 4.86 1.43 9.67
CA PHE A 97 3.78 1.06 8.77
C PHE A 97 3.79 1.89 7.48
N SER A 98 4.07 3.19 7.57
CA SER A 98 4.12 4.09 6.41
C SER A 98 5.22 3.71 5.40
N ARG A 99 6.28 3.03 5.85
CA ARG A 99 7.41 2.59 5.02
C ARG A 99 7.31 1.14 4.55
N MET A 100 6.42 0.34 5.12
CA MET A 100 6.21 -1.05 4.70
C MET A 100 5.80 -1.13 3.22
N THR A 101 6.32 -2.15 2.54
CA THR A 101 5.93 -2.47 1.16
C THR A 101 4.61 -3.24 1.12
N SER A 102 3.95 -3.26 -0.04
CA SER A 102 2.72 -4.04 -0.24
C SER A 102 2.91 -5.52 0.08
N GLU A 103 4.05 -6.08 -0.31
CA GLU A 103 4.42 -7.48 -0.05
C GLU A 103 4.52 -7.77 1.46
N GLN A 104 5.13 -6.86 2.22
CA GLN A 104 5.29 -7.00 3.67
C GLN A 104 3.98 -6.89 4.46
N MET A 105 2.98 -6.19 3.90
CA MET A 105 1.66 -6.04 4.51
C MET A 105 0.67 -7.15 4.13
N CYS A 106 1.01 -7.97 3.13
CA CYS A 106 0.12 -9.03 2.65
C CYS A 106 0.02 -10.18 3.67
N THR A 107 -1.04 -10.98 3.59
CA THR A 107 -1.20 -12.17 4.44
C THR A 107 -0.12 -13.20 4.13
N GLU A 108 0.36 -13.96 5.12
CA GLU A 108 1.42 -14.97 4.91
C GLU A 108 1.05 -15.99 3.82
N ALA A 109 -0.21 -16.45 3.75
CA ALA A 109 -0.67 -17.35 2.68
C ALA A 109 -0.51 -16.77 1.26
N LYS A 110 -0.74 -15.47 1.09
CA LYS A 110 -0.51 -14.78 -0.20
C LYS A 110 0.98 -14.60 -0.48
N LYS A 111 1.76 -14.29 0.55
CA LYS A 111 3.21 -14.15 0.44
C LYS A 111 3.88 -15.46 0.02
N GLU A 112 3.42 -16.59 0.55
CA GLU A 112 3.88 -17.93 0.14
C GLU A 112 3.51 -18.24 -1.32
N HIS A 113 2.26 -17.96 -1.72
CA HIS A 113 1.83 -18.13 -3.10
C HIS A 113 2.64 -17.26 -4.09
N ASP A 114 2.86 -15.98 -3.76
CA ASP A 114 3.65 -15.07 -4.59
C ASP A 114 5.12 -15.51 -4.69
N GLN A 115 5.68 -16.08 -3.63
CA GLN A 115 7.02 -16.67 -3.65
C GLN A 115 7.10 -17.90 -4.57
N GLN A 116 6.12 -18.79 -4.50
CA GLN A 116 6.05 -19.98 -5.38
C GLN A 116 5.95 -19.55 -6.84
N LEU A 117 5.03 -18.64 -7.16
CA LEU A 117 4.88 -18.12 -8.51
C LEU A 117 6.16 -17.44 -9.02
N LYS A 118 6.85 -16.66 -8.17
CA LYS A 118 8.13 -16.04 -8.53
C LYS A 118 9.20 -17.07 -8.83
N GLN A 119 9.27 -18.16 -8.05
CA GLN A 119 10.19 -19.27 -8.30
C GLN A 119 9.89 -19.97 -9.62
N GLU A 120 8.62 -20.26 -9.91
CA GLU A 120 8.19 -20.87 -11.17
C GLU A 120 8.52 -20.00 -12.38
N LEU A 121 8.24 -18.70 -12.31
CA LEU A 121 8.56 -17.75 -13.37
C LEU A 121 10.06 -17.64 -13.60
N LEU A 122 10.87 -17.62 -12.54
CA LEU A 122 12.33 -17.62 -12.65
C LEU A 122 12.80 -18.91 -13.33
N PHE A 123 12.34 -20.07 -12.87
CA PHE A 123 12.70 -21.36 -13.46
C PHE A 123 12.32 -21.44 -14.95
N SER A 124 11.11 -21.02 -15.30
CA SER A 124 10.63 -20.96 -16.69
C SER A 124 11.45 -19.99 -17.56
N ALA A 125 11.90 -18.86 -17.00
CA ALA A 125 12.72 -17.90 -17.73
C ALA A 125 14.14 -18.45 -17.99
N PHE A 126 14.73 -19.17 -17.03
CA PHE A 126 16.02 -19.84 -17.21
C PHE A 126 15.94 -21.04 -18.16
N ALA A 127 14.82 -21.77 -18.17
CA ALA A 127 14.61 -22.93 -19.03
C ALA A 127 14.23 -22.56 -20.47
N SER A 128 13.81 -21.31 -20.71
CA SER A 128 13.53 -20.82 -22.07
C SER A 128 14.85 -20.51 -22.78
N PRO A 129 15.12 -21.06 -23.98
CA PRO A 129 16.23 -20.59 -24.78
C PRO A 129 16.00 -19.10 -25.05
N LEU A 130 16.99 -18.27 -24.73
CA LEU A 130 16.98 -16.86 -25.15
C LEU A 130 16.59 -16.81 -26.64
N PRO A 131 15.70 -15.89 -27.06
CA PRO A 131 15.41 -15.74 -28.48
C PRO A 131 16.75 -15.57 -29.20
N LYS A 132 17.04 -16.46 -30.16
CA LYS A 132 18.27 -16.40 -30.96
C LYS A 132 18.43 -14.97 -31.42
N CYS A 133 19.56 -14.34 -31.08
CA CYS A 133 19.84 -12.96 -31.45
C CYS A 133 19.58 -12.80 -32.96
N VAL A 134 18.49 -12.13 -33.32
CA VAL A 134 18.27 -11.71 -34.70
C VAL A 134 19.20 -10.52 -34.89
N ARG A 135 20.34 -10.76 -35.56
CA ARG A 135 21.22 -9.67 -36.00
C ARG A 135 20.48 -8.87 -37.05
N TYR A 136 20.17 -7.62 -36.74
CA TYR A 136 19.71 -6.66 -37.74
C TYR A 136 20.92 -6.16 -38.52
N GLU A 137 21.19 -6.78 -39.66
CA GLU A 137 21.89 -6.08 -40.74
C GLU A 137 20.89 -5.90 -41.88
N ASN A 138 20.43 -4.66 -42.04
CA ASN A 138 19.63 -4.19 -43.19
C ASN A 138 18.19 -4.73 -43.33
N GLY A 139 17.42 -4.79 -42.24
CA GLY A 139 15.97 -4.60 -42.31
C GLY A 139 15.07 -5.78 -42.73
N ASP A 140 15.60 -6.91 -43.20
CA ASP A 140 14.76 -8.03 -43.64
C ASP A 140 14.84 -9.26 -42.72
N LEU A 141 13.67 -9.86 -42.41
CA LEU A 141 13.56 -11.11 -41.63
C LEU A 141 14.05 -12.31 -42.44
N TYR A 142 15.04 -13.05 -41.92
CA TYR A 142 15.28 -14.44 -42.33
C TYR A 142 15.30 -15.37 -41.11
N ALA A 143 14.46 -16.40 -41.16
CA ALA A 143 14.57 -17.55 -40.28
C ALA A 143 15.75 -18.43 -40.74
N PRO A 144 16.59 -18.95 -39.83
CA PRO A 144 17.67 -19.85 -40.21
C PRO A 144 17.08 -21.16 -40.72
N THR A 145 17.38 -21.50 -41.97
CA THR A 145 17.04 -22.81 -42.55
C THR A 145 17.82 -23.89 -41.82
N SER A 146 17.09 -24.92 -41.37
CA SER A 146 17.57 -26.11 -40.64
C SER A 146 18.74 -26.83 -41.29
#